data_AF-A0A0M2RL81-F1
#
_entry.id   AF-A0A0M2RL81-F1
#
_cell.length_a   1.000
_cell.length_b   1.000
_cell.length_c   1.000
_cell.angle_alpha   90.00
_cell.angle_beta   90.00
_cell.angle_gamma   90.00
#
_symmetry.space_group_name_H-M   'P 1'
#
loop_
_entity.id
_entity.type
_entity.pdbx_description
1 polymer ?
#
loop_
_entity_poly.entity_id
_entity_poly.type
_entity_poly.pdbx_seq_one_letter_code
_entity_poly.pdbx_strand_id
1 'polypeptide(L)'
;MREPDLPAPQRRGRGKSRFDDDEPYFLKRGRHAEPALPGPDDEPEQGDPWSSWDAAVHGPEPHPGWLVTELAARDTELGVLKTGKEADVHLVRRAVPDTGRSCLLAAKRYRDAQHRLFHRDAGYLEGRRVRRSREMRAMAGRTAFGRQMIAGQWAAAEFDALARLW
;
A
#
# COMPACT_ATOMS: atom_id res chain seq x y z
N MET A 1 41.34 63.09 31.96
CA MET A 1 42.47 62.18 31.66
C MET A 1 41.92 61.04 30.79
N ARG A 2 42.31 60.98 29.51
CA ARG A 2 42.13 59.91 28.47
C ARG A 2 40.69 59.50 28.03
N GLU A 3 40.41 59.62 26.72
CA GLU A 3 39.43 58.81 25.93
C GLU A 3 40.11 57.50 25.44
N PRO A 4 39.51 56.55 24.66
CA PRO A 4 38.10 56.20 24.30
C PRO A 4 37.80 54.67 24.45
N ASP A 5 36.59 54.18 24.10
CA ASP A 5 36.34 53.01 23.20
C ASP A 5 34.89 52.47 23.25
N LEU A 6 34.24 52.41 22.08
CA LEU A 6 33.09 51.53 21.74
C LEU A 6 33.63 50.45 20.78
N PRO A 7 33.15 49.17 20.72
CA PRO A 7 31.78 48.77 20.36
C PRO A 7 31.32 47.47 21.10
N ALA A 8 30.19 46.76 20.92
CA ALA A 8 29.28 46.53 19.80
C ALA A 8 27.92 45.96 20.31
N PRO A 9 26.83 46.03 19.53
CA PRO A 9 25.52 45.47 19.89
C PRO A 9 25.38 44.02 19.39
N GLN A 10 24.93 43.10 20.25
CA GLN A 10 24.51 41.76 19.81
C GLN A 10 23.00 41.58 19.95
N ARG A 11 22.28 41.81 18.83
CA ARG A 11 20.96 41.25 18.57
C ARG A 11 21.15 39.92 17.83
N ARG A 12 20.85 38.79 18.48
CA ARG A 12 20.74 37.50 17.79
C ARG A 12 19.37 37.37 17.13
N GLY A 13 19.41 37.11 15.83
CA GLY A 13 18.29 37.20 14.90
C GLY A 13 17.36 35.99 14.89
N ARG A 14 16.15 36.29 14.41
CA ARG A 14 15.06 35.36 14.07
C ARG A 14 15.42 34.66 12.76
N GLY A 15 15.74 33.36 12.83
CA GLY A 15 16.01 32.54 11.65
C GLY A 15 14.75 32.31 10.82
N LYS A 16 14.79 32.75 9.56
CA LYS A 16 13.85 32.37 8.48
C LYS A 16 14.15 30.93 8.06
N SER A 17 13.14 30.08 8.05
CA SER A 17 13.13 28.81 7.31
C SER A 17 13.31 29.13 5.82
N ARG A 18 14.34 28.53 5.21
CA ARG A 18 14.41 28.32 3.77
C ARG A 18 14.51 26.81 3.53
N PHE A 19 13.59 26.38 2.70
CA PHE A 19 13.50 25.10 2.03
C PHE A 19 14.69 25.06 1.06
N ASP A 20 15.67 24.20 1.29
CA ASP A 20 16.69 23.85 0.28
C ASP A 20 16.42 22.39 -0.11
N ASP A 21 15.66 22.24 -1.19
CA ASP A 21 15.75 21.09 -2.10
C ASP A 21 17.02 21.29 -2.95
N ASP A 22 17.66 20.16 -3.30
CA ASP A 22 18.87 19.99 -4.13
C ASP A 22 20.21 19.85 -3.38
N GLU A 23 20.59 18.60 -3.07
CA GLU A 23 21.90 18.10 -3.53
C GLU A 23 21.96 16.55 -3.59
N PRO A 24 22.49 15.97 -4.68
CA PRO A 24 22.58 14.52 -4.89
C PRO A 24 23.92 13.93 -4.42
N TYR A 25 23.91 12.61 -4.13
CA TYR A 25 25.06 11.72 -3.89
C TYR A 25 25.74 11.73 -2.52
N PHE A 26 25.34 10.76 -1.67
CA PHE A 26 26.31 10.05 -0.82
C PHE A 26 26.04 8.53 -0.84
N LEU A 27 26.62 7.86 -1.84
CA LEU A 27 26.88 6.41 -1.78
C LEU A 27 28.03 6.17 -0.79
N LYS A 28 27.71 5.81 0.45
CA LYS A 28 28.69 5.24 1.39
C LYS A 28 28.37 3.76 1.59
N ARG A 29 29.14 2.91 0.89
CA ARG A 29 29.16 1.45 1.02
C ARG A 29 29.49 1.05 2.46
N GLY A 30 28.47 0.82 3.29
CA GLY A 30 28.56 -0.04 4.45
C GLY A 30 28.38 -1.48 4.01
N ARG A 31 29.29 -2.37 4.40
CA ARG A 31 29.24 -3.81 4.11
C ARG A 31 28.01 -4.39 4.84
N HIS A 32 26.87 -4.43 4.17
CA HIS A 32 25.72 -5.21 4.64
C HIS A 32 26.17 -6.68 4.65
N ALA A 33 26.06 -7.34 5.80
CA ALA A 33 26.20 -8.79 5.88
C ALA A 33 25.19 -9.41 4.91
N GLU A 34 25.66 -10.23 3.98
CA GLU A 34 24.78 -10.97 3.09
C GLU A 34 23.83 -11.83 3.93
N PRO A 35 22.51 -11.74 3.75
CA PRO A 35 21.60 -12.70 4.36
C PRO A 35 21.94 -14.08 3.77
N ALA A 36 22.23 -15.06 4.64
CA ALA A 36 22.43 -16.43 4.22
C ALA A 36 21.17 -16.92 3.50
N LEU A 37 21.31 -17.28 2.23
CA LEU A 37 20.25 -17.91 1.46
C LEU A 37 19.95 -19.28 2.10
N PRO A 38 18.67 -19.66 2.27
CA PRO A 38 18.33 -21.02 2.69
C PRO A 38 18.87 -22.03 1.66
N GLY A 39 19.31 -23.18 2.16
CA GLY A 39 19.81 -24.28 1.33
C GLY A 39 18.73 -24.86 0.42
N PRO A 40 19.11 -25.57 -0.67
CA PRO A 40 18.18 -26.03 -1.72
C PRO A 40 17.15 -27.08 -1.26
N ASP A 41 17.19 -27.55 -0.02
CA ASP A 41 16.39 -28.68 0.47
C ASP A 41 15.45 -28.35 1.66
N ASP A 42 15.31 -27.08 2.07
CA ASP A 42 14.54 -26.66 3.26
C ASP A 42 13.28 -25.82 2.96
N GLU A 43 12.63 -26.01 1.81
CA GLU A 43 11.28 -25.47 1.58
C GLU A 43 10.29 -26.60 1.28
N PRO A 44 9.17 -26.74 2.02
CA PRO A 44 8.10 -27.59 1.55
C PRO A 44 7.62 -27.02 0.21
N GLU A 45 7.52 -27.87 -0.82
CA GLU A 45 6.85 -27.57 -2.10
C GLU A 45 5.36 -27.27 -1.88
N GLN A 46 5.06 -26.18 -1.19
CA GLN A 46 3.74 -25.57 -1.21
C GLN A 46 3.63 -24.87 -2.55
N GLY A 47 3.33 -25.68 -3.58
CA GLY A 47 3.10 -25.16 -4.92
C GLY A 47 2.08 -24.01 -4.89
N ASP A 48 2.21 -23.10 -5.86
CA ASP A 48 1.48 -21.83 -5.87
C ASP A 48 -0.01 -21.98 -5.53
N PRO A 49 -0.56 -21.06 -4.72
CA PRO A 49 -1.96 -21.12 -4.32
C PRO A 49 -2.88 -21.00 -5.53
N TRP A 50 -4.07 -21.60 -5.41
CA TRP A 50 -5.14 -21.40 -6.39
C TRP A 50 -5.50 -19.92 -6.50
N SER A 51 -5.91 -19.55 -7.71
CA SER A 51 -6.35 -18.21 -8.02
C SER A 51 -7.51 -17.79 -7.13
N SER A 52 -7.48 -16.54 -6.67
CA SER A 52 -8.59 -15.91 -5.93
C SER A 52 -9.81 -15.56 -6.79
N TRP A 53 -9.83 -15.94 -8.06
CA TRP A 53 -10.86 -15.52 -9.02
C TRP A 53 -12.27 -15.93 -8.60
N ASP A 54 -12.49 -17.16 -8.13
CA ASP A 54 -13.82 -17.68 -7.77
C ASP A 54 -14.52 -16.92 -6.63
N ALA A 55 -13.73 -16.40 -5.69
CA ALA A 55 -14.21 -15.67 -4.52
C ALA A 55 -14.19 -14.13 -4.71
N ALA A 56 -13.64 -13.64 -5.82
CA ALA A 56 -13.48 -12.22 -6.07
C ALA A 56 -14.77 -11.56 -6.60
N VAL A 57 -14.91 -10.26 -6.32
CA VAL A 57 -15.86 -9.43 -7.07
C VAL A 57 -15.23 -9.08 -8.41
N HIS A 58 -15.95 -9.32 -9.50
CA HIS A 58 -15.48 -9.06 -10.86
C HIS A 58 -15.90 -7.69 -11.37
N GLY A 59 -15.03 -7.10 -12.17
CA GLY A 59 -15.29 -5.84 -12.85
C GLY A 59 -16.37 -5.96 -13.93
N PRO A 60 -16.69 -4.87 -14.62
CA PRO A 60 -17.66 -4.87 -15.71
C PRO A 60 -17.22 -5.77 -16.87
N GLU A 61 -18.22 -6.40 -17.51
CA GLU A 61 -18.04 -7.16 -18.75
C GLU A 61 -18.10 -6.24 -19.99
N PRO A 62 -17.42 -6.61 -21.09
CA PRO A 62 -16.59 -7.79 -21.26
C PRO A 62 -15.22 -7.66 -20.57
N HIS A 63 -14.72 -8.78 -20.03
CA HIS A 63 -13.37 -8.83 -19.51
C HIS A 63 -12.32 -8.68 -20.63
N PRO A 64 -11.15 -8.09 -20.34
CA PRO A 64 -10.06 -8.05 -21.30
C PRO A 64 -9.64 -9.46 -21.75
N GLY A 65 -9.38 -9.65 -23.04
CA GLY A 65 -9.02 -10.98 -23.57
C GLY A 65 -7.70 -11.55 -23.04
N TRP A 66 -6.84 -10.71 -22.45
CA TRP A 66 -5.61 -11.16 -21.79
C TRP A 66 -5.83 -11.69 -20.38
N LEU A 67 -7.00 -11.46 -19.77
CA LEU A 67 -7.29 -11.86 -18.40
C LEU A 67 -7.55 -13.37 -18.34
N VAL A 68 -6.87 -14.04 -17.41
CA VAL A 68 -7.09 -15.46 -17.09
C VAL A 68 -8.18 -15.55 -16.02
N THR A 69 -9.29 -16.19 -16.38
CA THR A 69 -10.51 -16.32 -15.56
C THR A 69 -10.82 -17.79 -15.20
N GLU A 70 -9.99 -18.71 -15.65
CA GLU A 70 -10.13 -20.14 -15.42
C GLU A 70 -9.93 -20.48 -13.93
N LEU A 71 -10.84 -21.27 -13.37
CA LEU A 71 -10.79 -21.67 -11.95
C LEU A 71 -9.58 -22.55 -11.60
N ALA A 72 -8.99 -23.20 -12.62
CA ALA A 72 -7.75 -23.96 -12.48
C ALA A 72 -6.50 -23.09 -12.49
N ALA A 73 -6.61 -21.76 -12.57
CA ALA A 73 -5.45 -20.89 -12.53
C ALA A 73 -4.83 -20.85 -11.13
N ARG A 74 -3.51 -20.65 -11.07
CA ARG A 74 -2.73 -20.43 -9.85
C ARG A 74 -2.12 -19.03 -9.85
N ASP A 75 -2.06 -18.43 -8.67
CA ASP A 75 -1.52 -17.09 -8.45
C ASP A 75 -0.13 -17.19 -7.78
N THR A 76 0.92 -16.83 -8.50
CA THR A 76 2.32 -16.78 -8.01
C THR A 76 2.70 -15.34 -7.68
N GLU A 77 3.17 -15.08 -6.46
CA GLU A 77 3.72 -13.77 -6.09
C GLU A 77 5.10 -13.57 -6.73
N LEU A 78 5.27 -12.50 -7.50
CA LEU A 78 6.55 -12.12 -8.10
C LEU A 78 7.29 -11.04 -7.30
N GLY A 79 6.69 -10.55 -6.21
CA GLY A 79 7.27 -9.58 -5.30
C GLY A 79 6.57 -8.22 -5.31
N VAL A 80 7.12 -7.28 -4.55
CA VAL A 80 6.55 -5.94 -4.35
C VAL A 80 6.89 -5.06 -5.55
N LEU A 81 5.86 -4.52 -6.21
CA LEU A 81 6.01 -3.52 -7.27
C LEU A 81 6.21 -2.12 -6.68
N LYS A 82 5.42 -1.77 -5.67
CA LYS A 82 5.47 -0.45 -5.03
C LYS A 82 4.94 -0.50 -3.60
N THR A 83 5.62 0.17 -2.69
CA THR A 83 5.09 0.42 -1.34
C THR A 83 4.45 1.80 -1.24
N GLY A 84 3.46 1.91 -0.35
CA GLY A 84 2.72 3.14 -0.14
C GLY A 84 2.23 3.29 1.29
N LYS A 85 1.78 4.51 1.60
CA LYS A 85 1.25 4.88 2.92
C LYS A 85 -0.01 4.11 3.30
N GLU A 86 -0.83 3.80 2.30
CA GLU A 86 -2.17 3.22 2.49
C GLU A 86 -2.24 1.75 2.05
N ALA A 87 -1.40 1.37 1.10
CA ALA A 87 -1.37 0.04 0.51
C ALA A 87 0.00 -0.25 -0.09
N ASP A 88 0.31 -1.53 -0.22
CA ASP A 88 1.40 -2.02 -1.05
C ASP A 88 0.82 -2.69 -2.30
N VAL A 89 1.52 -2.57 -3.42
CA VAL A 89 1.16 -3.20 -4.69
C VAL A 89 2.17 -4.29 -4.99
N HIS A 90 1.68 -5.51 -5.17
CA HIS A 90 2.46 -6.68 -5.54
C HIS A 90 2.24 -7.03 -7.01
N LEU A 91 3.28 -7.54 -7.66
CA LEU A 91 3.13 -8.16 -8.96
C LEU A 91 2.80 -9.64 -8.78
N VAL A 92 1.73 -10.09 -9.42
CA VAL A 92 1.26 -11.48 -9.36
C VAL A 92 1.22 -12.04 -10.77
N ARG A 93 1.70 -13.26 -10.95
CA ARG A 93 1.45 -14.04 -12.17
C ARG A 93 0.24 -14.94 -11.91
N ARG A 94 -0.73 -14.90 -12.80
CA ARG A 94 -1.81 -15.88 -12.86
C ARG A 94 -1.59 -16.79 -14.03
N ALA A 95 -1.52 -18.10 -13.82
CA ALA A 95 -1.28 -19.07 -14.88
C ALA A 95 -2.15 -20.32 -14.74
N VAL A 96 -2.62 -20.87 -15.86
CA VAL A 96 -3.29 -22.17 -15.88
C VAL A 96 -2.23 -23.26 -16.11
N PRO A 97 -2.07 -24.20 -15.17
CA PRO A 97 -1.10 -25.30 -15.31
C PRO A 97 -1.25 -26.02 -16.66
N ASP A 98 -0.13 -26.44 -17.25
CA ASP A 98 -0.04 -27.27 -18.47
C ASP A 98 -0.66 -26.68 -19.76
N THR A 99 -1.07 -25.41 -19.77
CA THR A 99 -1.66 -24.76 -20.97
C THR A 99 -0.80 -23.66 -21.58
N GLY A 100 0.20 -23.17 -20.84
CA GLY A 100 0.99 -21.98 -21.20
C GLY A 100 0.23 -20.65 -21.07
N ARG A 101 -1.07 -20.67 -20.73
CA ARG A 101 -1.88 -19.47 -20.58
C ARG A 101 -1.55 -18.77 -19.27
N SER A 102 -1.17 -17.49 -19.33
CA SER A 102 -0.88 -16.68 -18.16
C SER A 102 -1.14 -15.20 -18.38
N CYS A 103 -1.31 -14.45 -17.28
CA CYS A 103 -1.34 -13.00 -17.25
C CYS A 103 -0.60 -12.45 -16.03
N LEU A 104 -0.24 -11.17 -16.09
CA LEU A 104 0.31 -10.43 -14.96
C LEU A 104 -0.77 -9.53 -14.37
N LEU A 105 -0.85 -9.50 -13.03
CA LEU A 105 -1.82 -8.74 -12.27
C LEU A 105 -1.10 -7.88 -11.22
N ALA A 106 -1.69 -6.74 -10.90
CA ALA A 106 -1.26 -5.91 -9.78
C ALA A 106 -2.20 -6.16 -8.59
N ALA A 107 -1.68 -6.74 -7.50
CA ALA A 107 -2.43 -6.99 -6.29
C ALA A 107 -2.20 -5.84 -5.29
N LYS A 108 -3.19 -4.95 -5.15
CA LYS A 108 -3.17 -3.85 -4.17
C LYS A 108 -3.70 -4.34 -2.81
N ARG A 109 -2.82 -4.37 -1.81
CA ARG A 109 -3.11 -4.81 -0.44
C ARG A 109 -3.12 -3.62 0.52
N TYR A 110 -4.28 -3.29 1.08
CA TYR A 110 -4.42 -2.18 2.01
C TYR A 110 -3.83 -2.50 3.38
N ARG A 111 -3.17 -1.51 3.98
CA ARG A 111 -2.69 -1.59 5.36
C ARG A 111 -3.87 -1.51 6.34
N ASP A 112 -3.76 -2.22 7.46
CA ASP A 112 -4.73 -2.12 8.57
C ASP A 112 -4.80 -0.69 9.10
N ALA A 113 -5.97 -0.28 9.61
CA ALA A 113 -6.24 1.05 10.13
C ALA A 113 -5.27 1.49 11.23
N GLN A 114 -4.66 0.55 11.98
CA GLN A 114 -3.63 0.87 12.98
C GLN A 114 -2.26 1.21 12.38
N HIS A 115 -1.97 0.74 11.17
CA HIS A 115 -0.70 0.94 10.46
C HIS A 115 -0.81 1.97 9.32
N ARG A 116 -1.95 2.64 9.17
CA ARG A 116 -2.08 3.79 8.26
C ARG A 116 -1.54 5.04 8.96
N LEU A 117 -0.45 5.58 8.43
CA LEU A 117 0.14 6.84 8.92
C LEU A 117 -0.69 8.09 8.53
N PHE A 118 -1.91 7.92 7.97
CA PHE A 118 -2.81 9.02 7.57
C PHE A 118 -3.98 9.06 8.56
N HIS A 119 -4.04 10.10 9.40
CA HIS A 119 -5.09 10.27 10.40
C HIS A 119 -6.22 11.23 9.96
N ARG A 120 -6.36 11.52 8.66
CA ARG A 120 -7.46 12.36 8.11
C ARG A 120 -8.61 11.50 7.55
N ASP A 121 -9.07 10.51 8.31
CA ASP A 121 -10.22 9.67 7.93
C ASP A 121 -11.57 10.41 8.01
N ALA A 122 -11.65 11.50 8.77
CA ALA A 122 -12.90 12.19 9.07
C ALA A 122 -13.62 12.71 7.81
N GLY A 123 -12.90 13.33 6.87
CA GLY A 123 -13.50 13.89 5.66
C GLY A 123 -13.97 12.84 4.63
N TYR A 124 -13.41 11.63 4.65
CA TYR A 124 -13.78 10.54 3.71
C TYR A 124 -14.97 9.69 4.20
N LEU A 125 -15.27 9.74 5.49
CA LEU A 125 -16.41 9.05 6.11
C LEU A 125 -17.65 9.94 6.20
N GLU A 126 -17.50 11.27 6.25
CA GLU A 126 -18.59 12.25 6.46
C GLU A 126 -19.73 12.19 5.41
N GLY A 127 -19.52 11.57 4.25
CA GLY A 127 -20.55 11.41 3.22
C GLY A 127 -21.22 10.04 3.11
N ARG A 128 -20.73 9.00 3.82
CA ARG A 128 -21.17 7.61 3.59
C ARG A 128 -22.08 7.12 4.71
N ARG A 129 -23.40 7.27 4.51
CA ARG A 129 -24.43 6.76 5.44
C ARG A 129 -24.58 5.24 5.27
N VAL A 130 -23.90 4.45 6.10
CA VAL A 130 -24.07 2.99 6.13
C VAL A 130 -25.48 2.67 6.64
N ARG A 131 -26.22 1.85 5.90
CA ARG A 131 -27.67 1.62 6.08
C ARG A 131 -28.03 0.85 7.37
N ARG A 132 -27.07 0.39 8.17
CA ARG A 132 -27.29 -0.46 9.35
C ARG A 132 -26.59 0.09 10.61
N SER A 133 -27.39 0.47 11.60
CA SER A 133 -26.96 1.13 12.85
C SER A 133 -25.96 0.32 13.70
N ARG A 134 -25.96 -1.01 13.57
CA ARG A 134 -25.02 -1.91 14.26
C ARG A 134 -23.60 -1.84 13.67
N GLU A 135 -23.50 -1.74 12.35
CA GLU A 135 -22.24 -1.62 11.60
C GLU A 135 -21.61 -0.26 11.87
N MET A 136 -22.41 0.81 11.88
CA MET A 136 -21.95 2.15 12.27
C MET A 136 -21.39 2.17 13.70
N ARG A 137 -22.04 1.49 14.67
CA ARG A 137 -21.51 1.40 16.05
C ARG A 137 -20.22 0.59 16.14
N ALA A 138 -20.08 -0.48 15.35
CA ALA A 138 -18.85 -1.27 15.31
C ALA A 138 -17.68 -0.45 14.71
N MET A 139 -17.93 0.33 13.66
CA MET A 139 -16.96 1.26 13.08
C MET A 139 -16.60 2.40 14.03
N ALA A 140 -17.60 3.05 14.63
CA ALA A 140 -17.42 4.14 15.58
C ALA A 140 -16.65 3.67 16.84
N GLY A 141 -16.96 2.47 17.32
CA GLY A 141 -16.24 1.82 18.42
C GLY A 141 -14.91 1.18 18.02
N ARG A 142 -14.50 1.29 16.75
CA ARG A 142 -13.25 0.70 16.20
C ARG A 142 -13.01 -0.74 16.64
N THR A 143 -14.05 -1.57 16.72
CA THR A 143 -13.88 -3.00 17.06
C THR A 143 -13.08 -3.71 15.96
N ALA A 144 -12.51 -4.89 16.20
CA ALA A 144 -11.75 -5.62 15.18
C ALA A 144 -12.57 -5.82 13.87
N PHE A 145 -13.85 -6.16 14.02
CA PHE A 145 -14.81 -6.23 12.91
C PHE A 145 -15.06 -4.86 12.26
N GLY A 146 -15.22 -3.80 13.05
CA GLY A 146 -15.36 -2.43 12.55
C GLY A 146 -14.13 -1.95 11.76
N ARG A 147 -12.91 -2.31 12.19
CA ARG A 147 -11.66 -1.99 11.49
C ARG A 147 -11.54 -2.73 10.16
N GLN A 148 -11.88 -4.02 10.12
CA GLN A 148 -11.94 -4.77 8.87
C GLN A 148 -12.98 -4.19 7.90
N MET A 149 -14.14 -3.78 8.41
CA MET A 149 -15.19 -3.18 7.58
C MET A 149 -14.77 -1.80 7.05
N ILE A 150 -14.10 -0.98 7.85
CA ILE A 150 -13.51 0.29 7.39
C ILE A 150 -12.43 0.01 6.34
N ALA A 151 -11.55 -0.97 6.56
CA ALA A 151 -10.51 -1.32 5.60
C ALA A 151 -11.10 -1.78 4.26
N GLY A 152 -12.15 -2.61 4.30
CA GLY A 152 -12.89 -3.06 3.12
C GLY A 152 -13.62 -1.94 2.38
N GLN A 153 -14.07 -0.88 3.07
CA GLN A 153 -14.72 0.27 2.43
C GLN A 153 -13.81 1.06 1.49
N TRP A 154 -12.50 1.09 1.74
CA TRP A 154 -11.55 1.74 0.84
C TRP A 154 -11.36 0.90 -0.43
N ALA A 155 -11.16 -0.41 -0.27
CA ALA A 155 -11.06 -1.34 -1.39
C ALA A 155 -12.32 -1.32 -2.27
N ALA A 156 -13.51 -1.35 -1.66
CA ALA A 156 -14.78 -1.29 -2.37
C ALA A 156 -14.98 0.03 -3.13
N ALA A 157 -14.68 1.17 -2.50
CA ALA A 157 -14.83 2.47 -3.17
C ALA A 157 -13.85 2.64 -4.35
N GLU A 158 -12.61 2.17 -4.21
CA GLU A 158 -11.65 2.18 -5.31
C GLU A 158 -12.09 1.26 -6.44
N PHE A 159 -12.57 0.07 -6.12
CA PHE A 159 -13.12 -0.86 -7.10
C PHE A 159 -14.31 -0.26 -7.86
N ASP A 160 -15.27 0.33 -7.15
CA ASP A 160 -16.43 1.00 -7.75
C ASP A 160 -16.03 2.16 -8.67
N ALA A 161 -15.00 2.92 -8.29
CA ALA A 161 -14.49 4.02 -9.10
C ALA A 161 -13.81 3.51 -10.38
N LEU A 162 -12.94 2.50 -10.26
CA LEU A 162 -12.26 1.89 -11.41
C LEU A 162 -13.26 1.23 -12.36
N ALA A 163 -14.26 0.52 -11.84
CA ALA A 163 -15.32 -0.10 -12.63
C ALA A 163 -16.14 0.92 -13.44
N ARG A 164 -16.30 2.15 -12.96
CA ARG A 164 -17.00 3.23 -13.69
C ARG A 164 -16.17 3.87 -14.79
N LEU A 165 -14.85 3.70 -14.75
CA LEU A 165 -13.90 4.30 -15.69
C LEU A 165 -13.41 3.31 -16.76
N TRP A 166 -13.84 2.05 -16.67
CA TRP A 166 -13.62 1.01 -17.67
C TRP A 166 -14.59 1.18 -18.85
#